data_AF-A0A5B8BQT3-F1
#
_entry.id   AF-A0A5B8BQT3-F1
#
_cell.length_a   1.000
_cell.length_b   1.000
_cell.length_c   1.000
_cell.angle_alpha   90.00
_cell.angle_beta   90.00
_cell.angle_gamma   90.00
#
_symmetry.space_group_name_H-M   'P 1'
#
loop_
_entity.id
_entity.type
_entity.pdbx_description
1 polymer ?
#
loop_
_entity_poly.entity_id
_entity_poly.type
_entity_poly.pdbx_seq_one_letter_code
_entity_poly.pdbx_strand_id
1 'polypeptide(L)'
;MRHAGKLLGGAVIAVMVALGFSGAAAAKSLADSKAVNGGLISVGIALEISEKCPDISARTLRGYSFLNSLKKQARAEGFSDDEIDAYVDDKAQKERLVGKARDYMRSKGVDGSTASYCKLGREEIAAKTQAGNLMRAR
;
A
#
# COMPACT_ATOMS: atom_id res chain seq x y z
N MET A 1 41.29 -23.74 -38.43
CA MET A 1 40.26 -23.95 -39.47
C MET A 1 39.86 -25.43 -39.48
N ARG A 2 38.78 -25.80 -38.81
CA ARG A 2 38.07 -27.09 -39.00
C ARG A 2 36.59 -26.87 -38.66
N HIS A 3 35.79 -26.57 -39.68
CA HIS A 3 34.34 -26.71 -39.63
C HIS A 3 33.96 -27.98 -40.41
N ALA A 4 33.14 -28.82 -39.80
CA ALA A 4 32.18 -29.78 -40.38
C ALA A 4 31.90 -30.78 -39.24
N GLY A 5 30.71 -30.82 -38.63
CA GLY A 5 29.42 -30.92 -39.30
C GLY A 5 28.88 -32.31 -38.96
N LYS A 6 27.95 -32.37 -38.00
CA LYS A 6 27.09 -33.54 -37.72
C LYS A 6 25.85 -33.02 -37.00
N LEU A 7 24.84 -32.68 -37.81
CA LEU A 7 23.44 -32.72 -37.42
C LEU A 7 22.97 -34.14 -37.68
N LEU A 8 22.37 -34.81 -36.70
CA LEU A 8 21.45 -35.96 -36.85
C LEU A 8 21.00 -36.41 -35.46
N GLY A 9 19.68 -36.52 -35.25
CA GLY A 9 19.09 -37.29 -34.15
C GLY A 9 18.25 -36.45 -33.20
N GLY A 10 16.94 -36.40 -33.47
CA GLY A 10 15.99 -35.56 -32.77
C GLY A 10 15.65 -35.99 -31.35
N ALA A 11 15.13 -35.02 -30.59
CA ALA A 11 14.10 -35.23 -29.60
C ALA A 11 13.27 -33.94 -29.57
N VAL A 12 12.03 -34.06 -30.02
CA VAL A 12 11.00 -33.01 -29.99
C VAL A 12 10.76 -32.65 -28.53
N ILE A 13 11.33 -31.55 -28.04
CA ILE A 13 10.84 -30.93 -26.80
C ILE A 13 9.63 -30.10 -27.21
N ALA A 14 8.46 -30.68 -26.93
CA ALA A 14 7.17 -30.04 -27.07
C ALA A 14 7.20 -28.66 -26.43
N VAL A 15 6.96 -27.63 -27.24
CA VAL A 15 6.64 -26.28 -26.79
C VAL A 15 5.25 -26.37 -26.14
N MET A 16 5.24 -26.63 -24.84
CA MET A 16 4.03 -26.66 -24.02
C MET A 16 3.53 -25.24 -23.80
N VAL A 17 2.48 -24.92 -24.56
CA VAL A 17 1.37 -24.00 -24.24
C VAL A 17 1.80 -22.58 -23.84
N ALA A 18 1.73 -21.70 -24.83
CA ALA A 18 1.43 -20.29 -24.59
C ALA A 18 0.03 -20.19 -23.95
N LEU A 19 -0.03 -20.25 -22.62
CA LEU A 19 -1.16 -19.70 -21.90
C LEU A 19 -1.05 -18.18 -22.02
N GLY A 20 -1.76 -17.63 -22.99
CA GLY A 20 -2.11 -16.23 -23.01
C GLY A 20 -2.90 -15.91 -21.74
N PHE A 21 -2.18 -15.60 -20.67
CA PHE A 21 -2.75 -15.06 -19.46
C PHE A 21 -3.08 -13.60 -19.76
N SER A 22 -4.24 -13.35 -20.35
CA SER A 22 -4.91 -12.06 -20.22
C SER A 22 -5.49 -11.98 -18.80
N GLY A 23 -4.61 -11.98 -17.80
CA GLY A 23 -4.94 -11.74 -16.40
C GLY A 23 -4.43 -10.37 -16.01
N ALA A 24 -5.17 -9.69 -15.13
CA ALA A 24 -4.90 -8.35 -14.63
C ALA A 24 -3.40 -8.04 -14.54
N ALA A 25 -2.99 -6.84 -14.97
CA ALA A 25 -1.64 -6.35 -14.73
C ALA A 25 -1.37 -6.43 -13.23
N ALA A 26 -0.73 -7.52 -12.79
CA ALA A 26 -0.31 -7.70 -11.43
C ALA A 26 0.67 -6.56 -11.15
N ALA A 27 0.51 -5.92 -9.99
CA ALA A 27 1.48 -4.94 -9.56
C ALA A 27 2.85 -5.63 -9.59
N LYS A 28 3.85 -5.01 -10.24
CA LYS A 28 5.19 -5.60 -10.37
C LYS A 28 5.82 -5.86 -9.00
N SER A 29 5.40 -5.08 -8.00
CA SER A 29 5.69 -5.24 -6.58
C SER A 29 4.55 -4.66 -5.72
N LEU A 30 4.48 -5.02 -4.44
CA LEU A 30 3.57 -4.36 -3.49
C LEU A 30 3.77 -2.84 -3.40
N ALA A 31 4.98 -2.34 -3.69
CA ALA A 31 5.24 -0.90 -3.73
C ALA A 31 4.50 -0.18 -4.87
N ASP A 32 4.13 -0.90 -5.93
CA ASP A 32 3.41 -0.39 -7.10
C ASP A 32 1.89 -0.43 -6.92
N SER A 33 1.40 -1.16 -5.91
CA SER A 33 -0.03 -1.24 -5.59
C SER A 33 -0.55 0.08 -5.04
N LYS A 34 -1.15 0.90 -5.91
CA LYS A 34 -1.76 2.18 -5.51
C LYS A 34 -2.84 2.00 -4.44
N ALA A 35 -3.63 0.94 -4.52
CA ALA A 35 -4.70 0.65 -3.57
C ALA A 35 -4.15 0.36 -2.17
N VAL A 36 -3.19 -0.56 -2.07
CA VAL A 36 -2.57 -0.92 -0.78
C VAL A 36 -1.79 0.26 -0.20
N ASN A 37 -0.95 0.92 -1.00
CA ASN A 37 -0.11 2.02 -0.54
C ASN A 37 -0.94 3.23 -0.12
N GLY A 38 -1.95 3.61 -0.91
CA GLY A 38 -2.85 4.72 -0.57
C GLY A 38 -3.67 4.44 0.70
N GLY A 39 -4.08 3.19 0.90
CA GLY A 39 -4.72 2.75 2.12
C GLY A 39 -3.81 2.87 3.34
N LEU A 40 -2.58 2.36 3.25
CA LEU A 40 -1.59 2.46 4.34
C LEU A 40 -1.25 3.91 4.69
N ILE A 41 -1.12 4.78 3.68
CA ILE A 41 -0.92 6.23 3.88
C ILE A 41 -2.11 6.84 4.63
N SER A 42 -3.34 6.48 4.26
CA SER A 42 -4.55 6.96 4.93
C SER A 42 -4.62 6.54 6.40
N VAL A 43 -4.18 5.31 6.71
CA VAL A 43 -4.03 4.83 8.09
C VAL A 43 -2.98 5.65 8.84
N GLY A 44 -1.82 5.88 8.24
CA GLY A 44 -0.75 6.70 8.83
C GLY A 44 -1.20 8.12 9.16
N ILE A 45 -1.91 8.78 8.23
CA ILE A 45 -2.49 10.11 8.45
C ILE A 45 -3.45 10.11 9.63
N ALA A 46 -4.38 9.15 9.68
CA ALA A 46 -5.38 9.07 10.74
C ALA A 46 -4.75 8.81 12.12
N LEU A 47 -3.72 7.96 12.19
CA LEU A 47 -2.98 7.67 13.41
C LEU A 47 -2.20 8.90 13.89
N GLU A 48 -1.40 9.53 13.03
CA GLU A 48 -0.57 10.69 13.40
C GLU A 48 -1.45 11.87 13.84
N ILE A 49 -2.56 12.15 13.15
CA ILE A 49 -3.52 13.17 13.59
C ILE A 49 -4.12 12.82 14.96
N SER A 50 -4.50 11.56 15.18
CA SER A 50 -5.09 11.14 16.46
C SER A 50 -4.10 11.20 17.63
N GLU A 51 -2.81 11.05 17.36
CA GLU A 51 -1.74 11.20 18.36
C GLU A 51 -1.43 12.66 18.66
N LYS A 52 -1.45 13.53 17.63
CA LYS A 52 -1.09 14.94 17.76
C LYS A 52 -2.25 15.85 18.16
N CYS A 53 -3.49 15.43 17.94
CA CYS A 53 -4.68 16.19 18.30
C CYS A 53 -5.44 15.56 19.50
N PRO A 54 -5.50 16.24 20.66
CA PRO A 54 -6.17 15.70 21.84
C PRO A 54 -7.69 15.61 21.71
N ASP A 55 -8.32 16.28 20.74
CA ASP A 55 -9.78 16.24 20.54
C ASP A 55 -10.21 15.23 19.47
N ILE A 56 -9.27 14.46 18.92
CA ILE A 56 -9.53 13.44 17.91
C ILE A 56 -9.05 12.08 18.44
N SER A 57 -9.75 11.02 18.05
CA SER A 57 -9.38 9.65 18.39
C SER A 57 -9.49 8.73 17.18
N ALA A 58 -8.54 7.81 17.06
CA ALA A 58 -8.59 6.76 16.05
C ALA A 58 -9.80 5.83 16.32
N ARG A 59 -10.43 5.34 15.25
CA ARG A 59 -11.44 4.28 15.31
C ARG A 59 -10.72 2.93 15.20
N THR A 60 -10.04 2.49 16.26
CA THR A 60 -9.13 1.33 16.25
C THR A 60 -9.74 0.08 15.61
N LEU A 61 -10.98 -0.29 15.96
CA LEU A 61 -11.66 -1.45 15.36
C LEU A 61 -11.85 -1.30 13.85
N ARG A 62 -12.19 -0.09 13.39
CA ARG A 62 -12.34 0.22 11.96
C ARG A 62 -10.99 0.26 11.24
N GLY A 63 -9.95 0.77 11.91
CA GLY A 63 -8.56 0.73 11.44
C GLY A 63 -8.10 -0.70 11.20
N TYR A 64 -8.26 -1.59 12.17
CA TYR A 64 -7.92 -3.00 12.04
C TYR A 64 -8.70 -3.68 10.90
N SER A 65 -10.01 -3.45 10.83
CA SER A 65 -10.83 -3.98 9.73
C SER A 65 -10.36 -3.49 8.36
N PHE A 66 -9.93 -2.22 8.26
CA PHE A 66 -9.44 -1.65 7.02
C PHE A 66 -8.07 -2.22 6.64
N LEU A 67 -7.13 -2.36 7.58
CA LEU A 67 -5.85 -3.02 7.34
C LEU A 67 -6.04 -4.45 6.83
N ASN A 68 -6.98 -5.20 7.41
CA ASN A 68 -7.33 -6.54 6.93
C ASN A 68 -7.89 -6.50 5.49
N SER A 69 -8.65 -5.46 5.13
CA SER A 69 -9.10 -5.29 3.74
C SER A 69 -7.96 -5.00 2.77
N LEU A 70 -6.91 -4.29 3.20
CA LEU A 70 -5.70 -4.06 2.39
C LEU A 70 -4.89 -5.35 2.22
N LYS A 71 -4.79 -6.19 3.27
CA LYS A 71 -4.17 -7.52 3.16
C LYS A 71 -4.93 -8.40 2.16
N LYS A 72 -6.27 -8.38 2.19
CA LYS A 72 -7.10 -9.08 1.19
C LYS A 72 -6.89 -8.53 -0.22
N GLN A 73 -6.79 -7.21 -0.37
CA GLN A 73 -6.52 -6.58 -1.66
C GLN A 73 -5.16 -7.01 -2.21
N ALA A 74 -4.10 -7.01 -1.40
CA ALA A 74 -2.79 -7.50 -1.80
C ALA A 74 -2.82 -8.96 -2.27
N ARG A 75 -3.53 -9.84 -1.55
CA ARG A 75 -3.72 -11.24 -1.98
C ARG A 75 -4.45 -11.33 -3.31
N ALA A 76 -5.47 -10.51 -3.53
CA ALA A 76 -6.20 -10.45 -4.80
C ALA A 76 -5.32 -9.95 -5.98
N GLU A 77 -4.27 -9.18 -5.68
CA GLU A 77 -3.25 -8.76 -6.65
C GLU A 77 -2.17 -9.82 -6.90
N GLY A 78 -2.21 -10.96 -6.20
CA GLY A 78 -1.34 -12.12 -6.42
C GLY A 78 -0.20 -12.27 -5.42
N PHE A 79 -0.11 -11.42 -4.40
CA PHE A 79 0.94 -11.49 -3.38
C PHE A 79 0.63 -12.54 -2.31
N SER A 80 1.63 -13.33 -1.94
CA SER A 80 1.58 -14.26 -0.81
C SER A 80 1.59 -13.53 0.54
N ASP A 81 1.23 -14.25 1.61
CA ASP A 81 1.29 -13.69 2.96
C ASP A 81 2.72 -13.33 3.38
N ASP A 82 3.71 -14.14 3.01
CA ASP A 82 5.11 -13.88 3.31
C ASP A 82 5.62 -12.62 2.59
N GLU A 83 5.21 -12.40 1.33
CA GLU A 83 5.53 -11.17 0.60
C GLU A 83 4.87 -9.93 1.23
N ILE A 84 3.63 -10.06 1.69
CA ILE A 84 2.91 -8.99 2.38
C ILE A 84 3.58 -8.65 3.70
N ASP A 85 3.90 -9.67 4.50
CA ASP A 85 4.51 -9.51 5.81
C ASP A 85 5.93 -8.93 5.68
N ALA A 86 6.74 -9.44 4.73
CA ALA A 86 8.04 -8.85 4.40
C ALA A 86 7.94 -7.38 3.97
N TYR A 87 6.92 -7.03 3.17
CA TYR A 87 6.70 -5.66 2.72
C TYR A 87 6.31 -4.72 3.85
N VAL A 88 5.38 -5.12 4.73
CA VAL A 88 4.98 -4.30 5.86
C VAL A 88 6.03 -4.29 6.97
N ASP A 89 7.06 -5.13 6.94
CA ASP A 89 8.19 -5.10 7.86
C ASP A 89 9.42 -4.34 7.35
N ASP A 90 9.50 -4.13 6.04
CA ASP A 90 10.55 -3.35 5.39
C ASP A 90 10.57 -1.90 5.89
N LYS A 91 11.68 -1.51 6.54
CA LYS A 91 11.86 -0.16 7.10
C LYS A 91 11.87 0.93 6.03
N ALA A 92 12.46 0.69 4.86
CA ALA A 92 12.49 1.65 3.78
C ALA A 92 11.09 1.86 3.19
N GLN A 93 10.27 0.81 3.09
CA GLN A 93 8.88 0.94 2.67
C GLN A 93 8.04 1.69 3.70
N LYS A 94 8.21 1.39 5.00
CA LYS A 94 7.59 2.16 6.09
C LYS A 94 7.95 3.63 5.99
N GLU A 95 9.25 3.96 5.91
CA GLU A 95 9.72 5.34 5.85
C GLU A 95 9.20 6.07 4.61
N ARG A 96 9.18 5.41 3.45
CA ARG A 96 8.60 5.99 2.22
C ARG A 96 7.12 6.33 2.40
N LEU A 97 6.33 5.44 3.00
CA LEU A 97 4.89 5.65 3.22
C LEU A 97 4.63 6.75 4.27
N VAL A 98 5.39 6.76 5.37
CA VAL A 98 5.35 7.83 6.37
C VAL A 98 5.76 9.17 5.76
N GLY A 99 6.79 9.19 4.92
CA GLY A 99 7.19 10.36 4.14
C GLY A 99 6.02 10.93 3.35
N LYS A 100 5.33 10.09 2.56
CA LYS A 100 4.16 10.49 1.78
C LYS A 100 3.00 11.00 2.65
N ALA A 101 2.74 10.38 3.78
CA ALA A 101 1.72 10.85 4.73
C ALA A 101 2.05 12.25 5.26
N ARG A 102 3.30 12.49 5.67
CA ARG A 102 3.76 13.81 6.14
C ARG A 102 3.74 14.85 5.02
N ASP A 103 4.15 14.49 3.81
CA ASP A 103 4.09 15.39 2.64
C ASP A 103 2.65 15.82 2.34
N TYR A 104 1.71 14.86 2.37
CA TYR A 104 0.29 15.15 2.26
C TYR A 104 -0.17 16.13 3.34
N MET A 105 0.11 15.86 4.61
CA MET A 105 -0.31 16.72 5.72
C MET A 105 0.28 18.14 5.60
N ARG A 106 1.57 18.27 5.25
CA ARG A 106 2.19 19.58 4.99
C ARG A 106 1.52 20.30 3.83
N SER A 107 1.20 19.60 2.74
CA SER A 107 0.45 20.18 1.61
C SER A 107 -0.95 20.68 1.99
N LYS A 108 -1.50 20.22 3.12
CA LYS A 108 -2.78 20.66 3.70
C LYS A 108 -2.62 21.75 4.78
N GLY A 109 -1.40 22.24 4.99
CA GLY A 109 -1.12 23.32 5.94
C GLY A 109 -0.79 22.84 7.35
N VAL A 110 -0.42 21.57 7.55
CA VAL A 110 0.14 21.12 8.83
C VAL A 110 1.56 21.69 8.99
N ASP A 111 1.75 22.48 10.03
CA ASP A 111 2.99 23.18 10.38
C ASP A 111 3.73 22.54 11.57
N GLY A 112 3.21 21.45 12.12
CA GLY A 112 3.75 20.77 13.30
C GLY A 112 3.06 21.14 14.61
N SER A 113 2.24 22.19 14.64
CA SER A 113 1.45 22.56 15.81
C SER A 113 0.25 21.64 16.02
N THR A 114 -0.13 21.39 17.27
CA THR A 114 -1.37 20.66 17.62
C THR A 114 -2.60 21.26 16.92
N ALA A 115 -2.66 22.59 16.81
CA ALA A 115 -3.77 23.29 16.17
C ALA A 115 -3.92 22.93 14.69
N SER A 116 -2.83 22.84 13.93
CA SER A 116 -2.87 22.51 12.51
C SER A 116 -3.24 21.05 12.27
N TYR A 117 -2.74 20.11 13.09
CA TYR A 117 -3.20 18.71 13.07
C TYR A 117 -4.69 18.58 13.38
N CYS A 118 -5.18 19.27 14.42
CA CYS A 118 -6.60 19.24 14.77
C CYS A 118 -7.49 19.84 13.68
N LYS A 119 -7.04 20.92 13.03
CA LYS A 119 -7.75 21.52 11.89
C LYS A 119 -7.88 20.52 10.75
N LEU A 120 -6.76 19.94 10.29
CA LEU A 120 -6.79 18.94 9.22
C LEU A 120 -7.66 17.74 9.61
N GLY A 121 -7.54 17.24 10.84
CA GLY A 121 -8.32 16.11 11.30
C GLY A 121 -9.84 16.34 11.20
N ARG A 122 -10.32 17.53 11.59
CA ARG A 122 -11.73 17.89 11.43
C ARG A 122 -12.15 17.98 9.97
N GLU A 123 -11.29 18.52 9.10
CA GLU A 123 -11.55 18.62 7.65
C GLU A 123 -11.66 17.24 7.00
N GLU A 124 -10.73 16.33 7.30
CA GLU A 124 -10.74 14.96 6.81
C GLU A 124 -12.01 14.21 7.27
N ILE A 125 -12.41 14.36 8.55
CA ILE A 125 -13.64 13.78 9.10
C ILE A 125 -14.87 14.33 8.39
N ALA A 126 -14.97 15.66 8.23
CA ALA A 126 -16.10 16.31 7.58
C ALA A 126 -16.24 15.90 6.11
N ALA A 127 -15.11 15.80 5.40
CA ALA A 127 -15.05 15.37 4.01
C ALA A 127 -15.23 13.85 3.83
N LYS A 128 -15.30 13.08 4.91
CA LYS A 128 -15.42 11.61 4.91
C LYS A 128 -14.35 10.95 4.03
N THR A 129 -13.14 11.50 4.04
CA THR A 129 -12.00 10.90 3.34
C THR A 129 -11.69 9.53 3.92
N GLN A 130 -10.82 8.76 3.26
CA GLN A 130 -10.40 7.48 3.80
C GLN A 130 -9.76 7.64 5.19
N ALA A 131 -8.90 8.64 5.40
CA ALA A 131 -8.31 8.93 6.71
C ALA A 131 -9.39 9.41 7.71
N GLY A 132 -10.27 10.32 7.32
CA GLY A 132 -11.37 10.82 8.16
C GLY A 132 -12.33 9.72 8.62
N ASN A 133 -12.58 8.71 7.79
CA ASN A 133 -13.40 7.55 8.17
C ASN A 133 -12.72 6.68 9.24
N LEU A 134 -11.40 6.75 9.40
CA LEU A 134 -10.61 5.99 10.38
C LEU A 134 -10.43 6.73 11.72
N MET A 135 -10.95 7.94 11.87
CA MET A 135 -10.87 8.73 13.11
C MET A 135 -12.18 9.46 13.41
N ARG A 136 -12.34 9.97 14.63
CA ARG A 136 -13.53 10.72 15.06
C ARG A 136 -13.13 11.85 15.99
N ALA A 137 -13.91 12.93 15.96
CA ALA A 137 -13.91 13.89 17.06
C ALA A 137 -14.34 13.17 18.35
N ARG A 138 -13.76 13.60 19.47
CA ARG A 138 -14.16 13.15 20.80
C ARG A 138 -15.52 13.70 21.19
#